data_AF-A0ABD4TBH7-F1
#
_entry.id   AF-A0ABD4TBH7-F1
#
_cell.length_a   1.000
_cell.length_b   1.000
_cell.length_c   1.000
_cell.angle_alpha   90.00
_cell.angle_beta   90.00
_cell.angle_gamma   90.00
#
_symmetry.space_group_name_H-M   'P 1'
#
loop_
_entity.id
_entity.type
_entity.pdbx_description
1 polymer ?
#
loop_
_entity_poly.entity_id
_entity_poly.type
_entity_poly.pdbx_seq_one_letter_code
_entity_poly.pdbx_strand_id
1 'polypeptide(L)'
;MNDAVIREDELQILLNSLDTIRVSYPLYEGDILVARPEGTGFRLELPASRETFRDWLAGYEPVAGELPSYADLQECMFASGIARYVNQATFDAMRTSYGQLKKAVFFGLDTNLFYHGFASNNPEINHSSYLIVDTVRDEITYAINRKYPAKMIEEMTAHAPDCREFIGELENKRMKRSRKAAYLALKEYRSIRDRATEIASPDPHTHLSEENDRNIVRALRKFEEERYALPVLLTADIYMADLCMAEGLEYFYFDRPYRLETTTCTVPAFRRLLFNLAAVFGFVGCNGFTIFGEYGGKGNDLDELKVRFEDDETYRAFGRELEICRQLAALGITG
;
A
#
# COMPACT_ATOMS: atom_id res chain seq x y z
N MET A 1 -16.40 16.06 19.12
CA MET A 1 -15.94 15.07 18.12
C MET A 1 -16.00 13.71 18.76
N ASN A 2 -16.68 12.78 18.11
CA ASN A 2 -16.81 11.40 18.55
C ASN A 2 -15.98 10.50 17.63
N ASP A 3 -15.38 9.46 18.20
CA ASP A 3 -14.53 8.52 17.47
C ASP A 3 -15.20 7.13 17.45
N ALA A 4 -15.06 6.40 16.34
CA ALA A 4 -15.41 4.98 16.23
C ALA A 4 -14.21 4.19 15.69
N VAL A 5 -13.96 2.99 16.24
CA VAL A 5 -12.93 2.08 15.72
C VAL A 5 -13.61 1.02 14.84
N ILE A 6 -13.12 0.90 13.61
CA ILE A 6 -13.66 0.03 12.57
C ILE A 6 -12.57 -0.75 11.86
N ARG A 7 -12.96 -1.72 11.03
CA ARG A 7 -12.06 -2.47 10.13
C ARG A 7 -12.18 -2.01 8.68
N GLU A 8 -11.23 -2.46 7.84
CA GLU A 8 -11.22 -2.15 6.39
C GLU A 8 -12.57 -2.43 5.72
N ASP A 9 -13.20 -3.57 5.99
CA ASP A 9 -14.47 -3.97 5.40
C ASP A 9 -15.65 -3.09 5.86
N GLU A 10 -15.61 -2.65 7.11
CA GLU A 10 -16.61 -1.78 7.73
C GLU A 10 -16.59 -0.34 7.18
N LEU A 11 -15.54 0.07 6.45
CA LEU A 11 -15.54 1.33 5.69
C LEU A 11 -16.73 1.41 4.73
N GLN A 12 -17.22 0.28 4.24
CA GLN A 12 -18.37 0.27 3.32
C GLN A 12 -19.60 0.94 3.92
N ILE A 13 -19.79 0.84 5.23
CA ILE A 13 -20.91 1.47 5.94
C ILE A 13 -20.81 2.98 5.82
N LEU A 14 -19.61 3.54 5.96
CA LEU A 14 -19.37 4.97 5.78
C LEU A 14 -19.64 5.38 4.33
N LEU A 15 -19.10 4.62 3.37
CA LEU A 15 -19.23 4.91 1.94
C LEU A 15 -20.69 4.88 1.46
N ASN A 16 -21.52 4.01 2.03
CA ASN A 16 -22.94 3.89 1.67
C ASN A 16 -23.76 5.14 2.04
N SER A 17 -23.26 5.98 2.95
CA SER A 17 -23.93 7.23 3.34
C SER A 17 -23.58 8.43 2.46
N LEU A 18 -22.73 8.24 1.44
CA LEU A 18 -22.19 9.32 0.61
C LEU A 18 -22.52 9.16 -0.88
N ASP A 19 -23.11 10.19 -1.50
CA ASP A 19 -23.39 10.22 -2.94
C ASP A 19 -22.12 10.42 -3.80
N THR A 20 -21.15 11.14 -3.27
CA THR A 20 -19.85 11.39 -3.91
C THR A 20 -18.81 11.46 -2.82
N ILE A 21 -17.74 10.70 -2.97
CA ILE A 21 -16.69 10.57 -1.96
C ILE A 21 -15.53 11.47 -2.38
N ARG A 22 -15.22 12.46 -1.56
CA ARG A 22 -14.15 13.44 -1.73
C ARG A 22 -13.11 13.18 -0.66
N VAL A 23 -11.95 12.72 -1.10
CA VAL A 23 -10.82 12.43 -0.23
C VAL A 23 -9.84 13.59 -0.28
N SER A 24 -9.52 14.15 0.88
CA SER A 24 -8.55 15.22 1.04
C SER A 24 -7.49 14.83 2.08
N TYR A 25 -6.41 15.59 2.17
CA TYR A 25 -5.51 15.53 3.32
C TYR A 25 -5.65 16.83 4.09
N PRO A 26 -5.96 16.82 5.41
CA PRO A 26 -6.27 18.04 6.16
C PRO A 26 -5.25 19.18 6.08
N LEU A 27 -3.98 18.87 5.80
CA LEU A 27 -2.92 19.88 5.64
C LEU A 27 -2.85 20.45 4.20
N TYR A 28 -3.60 19.91 3.24
CA TYR A 28 -3.57 20.33 1.84
C TYR A 28 -4.86 21.04 1.46
N GLU A 29 -4.74 22.03 0.58
CA GLU A 29 -5.89 22.75 0.05
C GLU A 29 -6.52 21.98 -1.11
N GLY A 30 -7.71 21.42 -0.88
CA GLY A 30 -8.54 20.78 -1.91
C GLY A 30 -8.56 19.24 -1.84
N ASP A 31 -9.24 18.66 -2.82
CA ASP A 31 -9.41 17.21 -2.92
C ASP A 31 -8.15 16.59 -3.55
N ILE A 32 -7.75 15.44 -3.03
CA ILE A 32 -6.72 14.58 -3.64
C ILE A 32 -7.37 13.65 -4.67
N LEU A 33 -8.55 13.14 -4.32
CA LEU A 33 -9.29 12.16 -5.12
C LEU A 33 -10.79 12.38 -4.95
N VAL A 34 -11.54 12.23 -6.04
CA VAL A 34 -13.01 12.26 -6.03
C VAL A 34 -13.53 10.97 -6.65
N ALA A 35 -14.35 10.22 -5.92
CA ALA A 35 -14.99 9.00 -6.38
C ALA A 35 -16.50 9.21 -6.51
N ARG A 36 -17.05 8.91 -7.68
CA ARG A 36 -18.50 8.94 -7.96
C ARG A 36 -18.99 7.53 -8.27
N PRO A 37 -20.12 7.08 -7.69
CA PRO A 37 -20.72 5.80 -8.04
C PRO A 37 -20.93 5.70 -9.57
N GLU A 38 -20.43 4.62 -10.17
CA GLU A 38 -20.61 4.31 -11.59
C GLU A 38 -20.76 2.81 -11.78
N GLY A 39 -21.92 2.37 -12.27
CA GLY A 39 -22.25 0.95 -12.43
C GLY A 39 -22.18 0.21 -11.10
N THR A 40 -21.34 -0.82 -11.04
CA THR A 40 -21.11 -1.64 -9.83
C THR A 40 -19.88 -1.19 -9.03
N GLY A 41 -19.39 0.02 -9.27
CA GLY A 41 -18.15 0.53 -8.70
C GLY A 41 -18.09 2.05 -8.65
N PHE A 42 -16.89 2.60 -8.82
CA PHE A 42 -16.66 4.04 -8.78
C PHE A 42 -15.84 4.51 -9.98
N ARG A 43 -16.21 5.68 -10.51
CA ARG A 43 -15.34 6.51 -11.35
C ARG A 43 -14.49 7.39 -10.45
N LEU A 44 -13.17 7.33 -10.65
CA LEU A 44 -12.18 8.09 -9.89
C LEU A 44 -11.64 9.24 -10.72
N GLU A 45 -11.80 10.44 -10.21
CA GLU A 45 -11.16 11.65 -10.70
C GLU A 45 -10.01 12.04 -9.76
N LEU A 46 -8.89 12.47 -10.35
CA LEU A 46 -7.67 12.83 -9.64
C LEU A 46 -7.39 14.32 -9.84
N PRO A 47 -8.07 15.21 -9.09
CA PRO A 47 -7.89 16.65 -9.21
C PRO A 47 -6.47 17.11 -8.83
N ALA A 48 -5.79 16.39 -7.93
CA ALA A 48 -4.43 16.68 -7.53
C ALA A 48 -3.40 16.05 -8.48
N SER A 49 -2.64 16.88 -9.19
CA SER A 49 -1.55 16.42 -10.05
C SER A 49 -0.24 16.27 -9.27
N ARG A 50 0.79 15.76 -9.95
CA ARG A 50 2.16 15.71 -9.40
C ARG A 50 2.66 17.12 -9.01
N GLU A 51 2.35 18.11 -9.84
CA GLU A 51 2.68 19.51 -9.60
C GLU A 51 1.92 20.05 -8.38
N THR A 52 0.62 19.72 -8.24
CA THR A 52 -0.18 20.09 -7.06
C THR A 52 0.46 19.57 -5.76
N PHE A 53 0.85 18.29 -5.71
CA PHE A 53 1.52 17.72 -4.54
C PHE A 53 2.87 18.40 -4.25
N ARG A 54 3.67 18.68 -5.29
CA ARG A 54 4.96 19.37 -5.13
C ARG A 54 4.76 20.75 -4.52
N ASP A 55 3.76 21.49 -5.01
CA ASP A 55 3.50 22.85 -4.57
C ASP A 55 2.94 22.87 -3.14
N TRP A 56 2.07 21.91 -2.76
CA TRP A 56 1.68 21.72 -1.36
C TRP A 56 2.89 21.41 -0.46
N LEU A 57 3.74 20.46 -0.84
CA LEU A 57 4.90 20.04 -0.05
C LEU A 57 5.91 21.17 0.18
N ALA A 58 6.12 22.04 -0.81
CA ALA A 58 7.04 23.17 -0.69
C ALA A 58 6.68 24.14 0.46
N GLY A 59 5.40 24.22 0.85
CA GLY A 59 4.94 25.02 1.98
C GLY A 59 5.31 24.46 3.36
N TYR A 60 5.79 23.21 3.43
CA TYR A 60 6.01 22.46 4.67
C TYR A 60 7.46 22.05 4.91
N GLU A 61 8.43 22.64 4.20
CA GLU A 61 9.84 22.43 4.54
C GLU A 61 10.13 22.94 5.97
N PRO A 62 10.83 22.16 6.82
CA PRO A 62 11.63 20.96 6.52
C PRO A 62 10.91 19.61 6.73
N VAL A 63 9.63 19.61 7.13
CA VAL A 63 8.88 18.38 7.45
C VAL A 63 8.21 17.72 6.25
N ALA A 64 8.36 18.28 5.05
CA ALA A 64 7.75 17.81 3.81
C ALA A 64 7.98 16.30 3.55
N GLY A 65 9.14 15.77 3.95
CA GLY A 65 9.46 14.35 3.83
C GLY A 65 8.49 13.39 4.51
N GLU A 66 7.77 13.84 5.55
CA GLU A 66 6.78 13.04 6.28
C GLU A 66 5.34 13.25 5.82
N LEU A 67 5.10 14.24 4.95
CA LEU A 67 3.78 14.49 4.40
C LEU A 67 3.51 13.65 3.14
N PRO A 68 2.25 13.39 2.78
CA PRO A 68 1.89 12.60 1.62
C PRO A 68 2.41 13.18 0.30
N SER A 69 3.06 12.37 -0.52
CA SER A 69 3.51 12.77 -1.85
C SER A 69 2.67 12.12 -2.95
N TYR A 70 2.82 12.62 -4.19
CA TYR A 70 2.21 11.98 -5.36
C TYR A 70 2.67 10.52 -5.54
N ALA A 71 3.92 10.21 -5.19
CA ALA A 71 4.43 8.84 -5.22
C ALA A 71 3.70 7.94 -4.19
N ASP A 72 3.37 8.48 -3.02
CA ASP A 72 2.62 7.74 -2.00
C ASP A 72 1.18 7.46 -2.47
N LEU A 73 0.54 8.42 -3.17
CA LEU A 73 -0.75 8.19 -3.84
C LEU A 73 -0.65 7.11 -4.92
N GLN A 74 0.38 7.16 -5.78
CA GLN A 74 0.62 6.15 -6.81
C GLN A 74 0.78 4.75 -6.22
N GLU A 75 1.58 4.61 -5.16
CA GLU A 75 1.75 3.33 -4.48
C GLU A 75 0.44 2.81 -3.87
N CYS A 76 -0.38 3.67 -3.25
CA CYS A 76 -1.70 3.27 -2.74
C CYS A 76 -2.65 2.80 -3.86
N MET A 77 -2.60 3.45 -5.03
CA MET A 77 -3.36 3.07 -6.22
C MET A 77 -2.90 1.72 -6.80
N PHE A 78 -1.60 1.44 -6.76
CA PHE A 78 -1.06 0.13 -7.12
C PHE A 78 -1.48 -0.95 -6.13
N ALA A 79 -1.24 -0.75 -4.84
CA ALA A 79 -1.58 -1.71 -3.79
C ALA A 79 -3.09 -2.02 -3.69
N SER A 80 -3.95 -1.12 -4.18
CA SER A 80 -5.39 -1.34 -4.29
C SER A 80 -5.83 -2.05 -5.58
N GLY A 81 -4.92 -2.26 -6.53
CA GLY A 81 -5.18 -2.94 -7.80
C GLY A 81 -5.84 -2.05 -8.86
N ILE A 82 -5.91 -0.74 -8.61
CA ILE A 82 -6.54 0.26 -9.47
C ILE A 82 -5.56 0.74 -10.54
N ALA A 83 -4.34 1.09 -10.13
CA ALA A 83 -3.24 1.33 -11.08
C ALA A 83 -2.63 -0.02 -11.50
N ARG A 84 -2.22 -0.11 -12.76
CA ARG A 84 -1.58 -1.29 -13.36
C ARG A 84 -0.29 -0.88 -14.04
N TYR A 85 0.62 -1.84 -14.19
CA TYR A 85 1.81 -1.63 -15.00
C TYR A 85 1.43 -1.48 -16.47
N VAL A 86 2.14 -0.60 -17.17
CA VAL A 86 1.89 -0.30 -18.59
C VAL A 86 2.05 -1.56 -19.44
N ASN A 87 2.99 -2.43 -19.07
CA ASN A 87 3.33 -3.65 -19.78
C ASN A 87 2.70 -4.92 -19.16
N GLN A 88 1.59 -4.79 -18.41
CA GLN A 88 0.88 -5.93 -17.80
C GLN A 88 0.48 -7.01 -18.82
N ALA A 89 -0.07 -6.62 -19.98
CA ALA A 89 -0.46 -7.58 -21.01
C ALA A 89 0.73 -8.41 -21.55
N THR A 90 1.92 -7.80 -21.60
CA THR A 90 3.17 -8.48 -21.97
C THR A 90 3.56 -9.51 -20.92
N PHE A 91 3.42 -9.16 -19.63
CA PHE A 91 3.64 -10.10 -18.53
C PHE A 91 2.69 -11.30 -18.61
N ASP A 92 1.40 -11.07 -18.87
CA ASP A 92 0.40 -12.14 -18.96
C ASP A 92 0.69 -13.12 -20.12
N ALA A 93 1.15 -12.60 -21.25
CA ALA A 93 1.57 -13.41 -22.40
C ALA A 93 2.85 -14.22 -22.10
N MET A 94 3.83 -13.61 -21.43
CA MET A 94 5.03 -14.29 -20.97
C MET A 94 4.68 -15.42 -19.99
N ARG A 95 3.81 -15.15 -19.01
CA ARG A 95 3.36 -16.15 -18.02
C ARG A 95 2.70 -17.35 -18.68
N THR A 96 1.86 -17.09 -19.69
CA THR A 96 1.22 -18.14 -20.48
C THR A 96 2.25 -19.00 -21.21
N SER A 97 3.30 -18.38 -21.75
CA SER A 97 4.39 -19.08 -22.45
C SER A 97 5.21 -19.95 -21.49
N TYR A 98 5.47 -19.47 -20.27
CA TYR A 98 6.14 -20.24 -19.21
C TYR A 98 5.36 -21.48 -18.77
N GLY A 99 4.02 -21.43 -18.80
CA GLY A 99 3.18 -22.61 -18.55
C GLY A 99 3.38 -23.75 -19.55
N GLN A 100 4.00 -23.49 -20.71
CA GLN A 100 4.27 -24.50 -21.75
C GLN A 100 5.65 -25.15 -21.60
N LEU A 101 6.51 -24.64 -20.71
CA LEU A 101 7.84 -25.17 -20.48
C LEU A 101 7.77 -26.52 -19.73
N LYS A 102 8.74 -27.40 -20.00
CA LYS A 102 8.92 -28.65 -19.26
C LYS A 102 9.61 -28.47 -17.89
N LYS A 103 10.16 -27.26 -17.65
CA LYS A 103 10.85 -26.88 -16.41
C LYS A 103 9.86 -26.12 -15.53
N ALA A 104 9.88 -26.34 -14.22
CA ALA A 104 9.05 -25.57 -13.29
C ALA A 104 9.51 -24.11 -13.27
N VAL A 105 8.57 -23.16 -13.31
CA VAL A 105 8.87 -21.72 -13.28
C VAL A 105 8.47 -21.15 -11.94
N PHE A 106 9.36 -20.32 -11.38
CA PHE A 106 9.14 -19.61 -10.13
C PHE A 106 9.38 -18.12 -10.33
N PHE A 107 8.62 -17.29 -9.60
CA PHE A 107 8.68 -15.84 -9.69
C PHE A 107 9.33 -15.27 -8.44
N GLY A 108 10.57 -14.78 -8.57
CA GLY A 108 11.26 -14.03 -7.52
C GLY A 108 10.64 -12.65 -7.39
N LEU A 109 10.25 -12.25 -6.17
CA LEU A 109 9.68 -10.93 -5.93
C LEU A 109 10.71 -9.99 -5.32
N ASP A 110 10.93 -8.85 -5.97
CA ASP A 110 11.62 -7.69 -5.41
C ASP A 110 10.75 -7.00 -4.33
N THR A 111 11.39 -6.34 -3.35
CA THR A 111 10.78 -5.57 -2.27
C THR A 111 9.73 -4.58 -2.78
N ASN A 112 9.98 -3.88 -3.89
CA ASN A 112 9.01 -2.93 -4.48
C ASN A 112 7.68 -3.58 -4.86
N LEU A 113 7.68 -4.85 -5.29
CA LEU A 113 6.44 -5.54 -5.67
C LEU A 113 5.52 -5.81 -4.48
N PHE A 114 6.09 -5.93 -3.27
CA PHE A 114 5.31 -6.02 -2.05
C PHE A 114 4.61 -4.70 -1.73
N TYR A 115 5.28 -3.55 -1.93
CA TYR A 115 4.64 -2.23 -1.79
C TYR A 115 3.51 -2.03 -2.82
N HIS A 116 3.63 -2.60 -4.01
CA HIS A 116 2.59 -2.53 -5.05
C HIS A 116 1.45 -3.54 -4.89
N GLY A 117 1.47 -4.41 -3.88
CA GLY A 117 0.45 -5.45 -3.69
C GLY A 117 0.40 -6.46 -4.84
N PHE A 118 1.55 -6.82 -5.41
CA PHE A 118 1.63 -7.57 -6.67
C PHE A 118 0.88 -8.91 -6.64
N ALA A 119 1.07 -9.73 -5.61
CA ALA A 119 0.46 -11.05 -5.53
C ALA A 119 -1.06 -10.95 -5.32
N SER A 120 -1.51 -10.04 -4.46
CA SER A 120 -2.94 -9.73 -4.27
C SER A 120 -3.62 -9.26 -5.55
N ASN A 121 -2.87 -8.60 -6.45
CA ASN A 121 -3.37 -8.06 -7.71
C ASN A 121 -3.28 -9.04 -8.89
N ASN A 122 -2.59 -10.17 -8.73
CA ASN A 122 -2.42 -11.24 -9.72
C ASN A 122 -2.78 -12.62 -9.08
N PRO A 123 -4.04 -12.79 -8.61
CA PRO A 123 -4.48 -13.97 -7.86
C PRO A 123 -4.43 -15.29 -8.67
N GLU A 124 -4.29 -15.20 -9.99
CA GLU A 124 -4.11 -16.35 -10.88
C GLU A 124 -2.72 -16.99 -10.79
N ILE A 125 -1.75 -16.33 -10.16
CA ILE A 125 -0.45 -16.91 -9.85
C ILE A 125 -0.57 -17.69 -8.54
N ASN A 126 -0.28 -18.99 -8.59
CA ASN A 126 -0.27 -19.80 -7.38
C ASN A 126 0.81 -19.29 -6.42
N HIS A 127 0.45 -19.04 -5.16
CA HIS A 127 1.40 -18.53 -4.17
C HIS A 127 2.63 -19.45 -3.98
N SER A 128 2.49 -20.76 -4.24
CA SER A 128 3.63 -21.70 -4.19
C SER A 128 4.68 -21.50 -5.29
N SER A 129 4.35 -20.71 -6.31
CA SER A 129 5.26 -20.37 -7.40
C SER A 129 6.08 -19.11 -7.10
N TYR A 130 5.84 -18.41 -5.98
CA TYR A 130 6.67 -17.27 -5.58
C TYR A 130 7.94 -17.73 -4.87
N LEU A 131 9.05 -17.05 -5.19
CA LEU A 131 10.31 -17.10 -4.47
C LEU A 131 10.51 -15.78 -3.73
N ILE A 132 10.86 -15.89 -2.44
CA ILE A 132 11.15 -14.73 -1.61
C ILE A 132 12.54 -14.92 -1.02
N VAL A 133 13.47 -14.04 -1.38
CA VAL A 133 14.80 -14.02 -0.77
C VAL A 133 14.69 -13.42 0.62
N ASP A 134 15.34 -14.01 1.62
CA ASP A 134 15.32 -13.49 3.00
C ASP A 134 15.74 -12.01 3.11
N THR A 135 16.64 -11.53 2.25
CA THR A 135 17.01 -10.12 2.14
C THR A 135 15.79 -9.20 1.95
N VAL A 136 14.81 -9.60 1.13
CA VAL A 136 13.58 -8.84 0.90
C VAL A 136 12.72 -8.80 2.17
N ARG A 137 12.59 -9.93 2.87
CA ARG A 137 11.88 -9.99 4.17
C ARG A 137 12.56 -9.08 5.20
N ASP A 138 13.88 -9.10 5.24
CA ASP A 138 14.67 -8.33 6.20
C ASP A 138 14.57 -6.82 5.91
N GLU A 139 14.52 -6.41 4.64
CA GLU A 139 14.25 -5.02 4.24
C GLU A 139 12.88 -4.51 4.71
N ILE A 140 11.83 -5.31 4.51
CA ILE A 140 10.48 -4.99 4.99
C ILE A 140 10.49 -4.87 6.53
N THR A 141 11.13 -5.82 7.21
CA THR A 141 11.20 -5.88 8.67
C THR A 141 12.02 -4.73 9.26
N TYR A 142 13.08 -4.30 8.59
CA TYR A 142 13.87 -3.16 9.02
C TYR A 142 13.08 -1.84 8.89
N ALA A 143 12.26 -1.72 7.84
CA ALA A 143 11.52 -0.50 7.56
C ALA A 143 10.35 -0.22 8.51
N ILE A 144 9.76 -1.22 9.19
CA ILE A 144 8.53 -1.05 9.99
C ILE A 144 8.71 -0.39 11.37
N ASN A 145 9.94 -0.25 11.87
CA ASN A 145 10.21 0.00 13.29
C ASN A 145 10.38 1.47 13.70
N ARG A 146 10.31 2.43 12.77
CA ARG A 146 10.55 3.84 13.09
C ARG A 146 9.26 4.54 13.51
N LYS A 147 9.33 5.25 14.63
CA LYS A 147 8.22 6.00 15.21
C LYS A 147 8.55 7.49 15.31
N TYR A 148 7.52 8.32 15.27
CA TYR A 148 7.67 9.76 15.46
C TYR A 148 8.19 10.07 16.86
N PRO A 149 9.34 10.77 16.99
CA PRO A 149 9.73 11.36 18.25
C PRO A 149 8.86 12.61 18.53
N ALA A 150 8.61 12.91 19.81
CA ALA A 150 7.81 14.07 20.22
C ALA A 150 8.28 15.39 19.57
N LYS A 151 9.60 15.60 19.49
CA LYS A 151 10.20 16.77 18.83
C LYS A 151 9.75 16.94 17.37
N MET A 152 9.61 15.85 16.62
CA MET A 152 9.17 15.92 15.23
C MET A 152 7.67 16.23 15.12
N ILE A 153 6.86 15.71 16.05
CA ILE A 153 5.43 16.07 16.15
C ILE A 153 5.27 17.56 16.48
N GLU A 154 6.07 18.10 17.39
CA GLU A 154 6.11 19.53 17.71
C GLU A 154 6.47 20.37 16.47
N GLU A 155 7.48 19.95 15.71
CA GLU A 155 7.91 20.61 14.48
C GLU A 155 6.79 20.58 13.42
N MET A 156 6.19 19.42 13.15
CA MET A 156 5.05 19.29 12.23
C MET A 156 3.87 20.17 12.67
N THR A 157 3.57 20.21 13.97
CA THR A 157 2.51 21.04 14.53
C THR A 157 2.80 22.53 14.39
N ALA A 158 4.06 22.95 14.50
CA ALA A 158 4.44 24.35 14.32
C ALA A 158 4.22 24.84 12.87
N HIS A 159 4.38 23.94 11.88
CA HIS A 159 4.12 24.23 10.47
C HIS A 159 2.64 24.11 10.08
N ALA A 160 1.82 23.41 10.86
CA ALA A 160 0.37 23.31 10.65
C ALA A 160 -0.41 23.42 11.98
N PRO A 161 -0.46 24.61 12.62
CA PRO A 161 -1.07 24.76 13.95
C PRO A 161 -2.55 24.38 13.99
N ASP A 162 -3.29 24.69 12.93
CA ASP A 162 -4.72 24.39 12.82
C ASP A 162 -5.01 22.89 12.68
N CYS A 163 -3.98 22.09 12.35
CA CYS A 163 -4.06 20.64 12.23
C CYS A 163 -3.47 19.90 13.44
N ARG A 164 -3.20 20.61 14.57
CA ARG A 164 -2.58 20.04 15.77
C ARG A 164 -3.26 18.76 16.24
N GLU A 165 -4.59 18.72 16.21
CA GLU A 165 -5.33 17.56 16.71
C GLU A 165 -5.16 16.30 15.85
N PHE A 166 -4.90 16.46 14.55
CA PHE A 166 -4.63 15.36 13.64
C PHE A 166 -3.18 14.88 13.78
N ILE A 167 -2.25 15.84 13.86
CA ILE A 167 -0.82 15.57 13.98
C ILE A 167 -0.49 14.91 15.32
N GLY A 168 -1.14 15.34 16.41
CA GLY A 168 -0.96 14.76 17.74
C GLY A 168 -1.30 13.27 17.81
N GLU A 169 -2.22 12.78 16.97
CA GLU A 169 -2.56 11.34 16.90
C GLU A 169 -1.40 10.46 16.40
N LEU A 170 -0.41 11.07 15.73
CA LEU A 170 0.78 10.38 15.23
C LEU A 170 1.90 10.29 16.27
N GLU A 171 1.76 10.88 17.46
CA GLU A 171 2.78 10.81 18.50
C GLU A 171 3.06 9.36 18.93
N ASN A 172 4.34 8.97 18.89
CA ASN A 172 4.79 7.60 19.16
C ASN A 172 4.15 6.54 18.22
N LYS A 173 3.65 6.98 17.06
CA LYS A 173 3.18 6.11 15.96
C LYS A 173 4.18 6.06 14.83
N ARG A 174 3.96 5.13 13.89
CA ARG A 174 4.89 4.85 12.79
C ARG A 174 5.08 6.09 11.90
N MET A 175 6.33 6.37 11.54
CA MET A 175 6.66 7.38 10.53
C MET A 175 6.14 6.98 9.15
N LYS A 176 6.07 7.91 8.18
CA LYS A 176 5.55 7.63 6.83
C LYS A 176 6.15 6.39 6.19
N ARG A 177 7.48 6.30 6.14
CA ARG A 177 8.18 5.11 5.58
C ARG A 177 7.79 3.81 6.30
N SER A 178 7.67 3.85 7.62
CA SER A 178 7.28 2.67 8.42
C SER A 178 5.81 2.30 8.26
N ARG A 179 4.92 3.27 8.01
CA ARG A 179 3.52 3.02 7.63
C ARG A 179 3.45 2.29 6.30
N LYS A 180 4.13 2.77 5.26
CA LYS A 180 4.20 2.10 3.95
C LYS A 180 4.67 0.65 4.08
N ALA A 181 5.75 0.43 4.81
CA ALA A 181 6.29 -0.91 5.01
C ALA A 181 5.33 -1.83 5.78
N ALA A 182 4.64 -1.32 6.80
CA ALA A 182 3.71 -2.11 7.60
C ALA A 182 2.39 -2.42 6.87
N TYR A 183 1.76 -1.40 6.28
CA TYR A 183 0.41 -1.50 5.74
C TYR A 183 0.36 -1.98 4.29
N LEU A 184 1.44 -1.80 3.52
CA LEU A 184 1.53 -2.30 2.15
C LEU A 184 2.40 -3.56 2.11
N ALA A 185 3.72 -3.40 2.26
CA ALA A 185 4.66 -4.49 1.98
C ALA A 185 4.54 -5.68 2.95
N LEU A 186 4.45 -5.44 4.25
CA LEU A 186 4.32 -6.50 5.26
C LEU A 186 2.95 -7.19 5.19
N LYS A 187 1.87 -6.44 4.94
CA LYS A 187 0.52 -6.99 4.74
C LYS A 187 0.52 -7.93 3.53
N GLU A 188 1.11 -7.49 2.42
CA GLU A 188 1.25 -8.30 1.21
C GLU A 188 2.11 -9.55 1.44
N TYR A 189 3.29 -9.40 2.06
CA TYR A 189 4.16 -10.53 2.38
C TYR A 189 3.45 -11.59 3.23
N ARG A 190 2.72 -11.17 4.27
CA ARG A 190 1.93 -12.08 5.12
C ARG A 190 0.86 -12.86 4.35
N SER A 191 0.30 -12.29 3.29
CA SER A 191 -0.74 -12.95 2.50
C SER A 191 -0.24 -14.17 1.70
N ILE A 192 1.06 -14.20 1.38
CA ILE A 192 1.67 -15.27 0.56
C ILE A 192 2.71 -16.10 1.30
N ARG A 193 3.30 -15.60 2.40
CA ARG A 193 4.44 -16.20 3.09
C ARG A 193 4.27 -17.70 3.40
N ASP A 194 3.09 -18.09 3.88
CA ASP A 194 2.87 -19.48 4.32
C ASP A 194 2.83 -20.49 3.16
N ARG A 195 2.82 -20.02 1.90
CA ARG A 195 2.81 -20.84 0.68
C ARG A 195 3.99 -20.58 -0.24
N ALA A 196 4.55 -19.38 -0.22
CA ALA A 196 5.72 -19.01 -1.01
C ALA A 196 6.97 -19.79 -0.56
N THR A 197 7.93 -19.98 -1.47
CA THR A 197 9.21 -20.60 -1.14
C THR A 197 10.21 -19.52 -0.70
N GLU A 198 10.62 -19.54 0.56
CA GLU A 198 11.71 -18.69 1.05
C GLU A 198 13.07 -19.31 0.71
N ILE A 199 14.00 -18.49 0.21
CA ILE A 199 15.38 -18.88 -0.08
C ILE A 199 16.36 -17.98 0.66
N ALA A 200 17.44 -18.58 1.17
CA ALA A 200 18.48 -17.86 1.89
C ALA A 200 19.36 -17.07 0.92
N SER A 201 19.69 -15.83 1.28
CA SER A 201 20.72 -15.07 0.60
C SER A 201 22.12 -15.64 0.90
N PRO A 202 23.10 -15.46 -0.01
CA PRO A 202 24.47 -15.89 0.22
C PRO A 202 25.16 -15.12 1.35
N ASP A 203 24.83 -13.83 1.47
CA ASP A 203 25.46 -12.88 2.39
C ASP A 203 24.36 -12.17 3.23
N PRO A 204 24.65 -11.75 4.47
CA PRO A 204 23.68 -11.08 5.32
C PRO A 204 23.15 -9.77 4.72
N HIS A 205 21.93 -9.39 5.10
CA HIS A 205 21.36 -8.08 4.79
C HIS A 205 22.26 -6.94 5.28
N THR A 206 22.48 -5.93 4.42
CA THR A 206 23.29 -4.75 4.73
C THR A 206 22.48 -3.46 4.59
N HIS A 207 23.05 -2.35 5.06
CA HIS A 207 22.45 -1.02 4.90
C HIS A 207 22.60 -0.45 3.47
N LEU A 208 23.32 -1.14 2.59
CA LEU A 208 23.59 -0.72 1.22
C LEU A 208 22.63 -1.44 0.27
N SER A 209 21.72 -0.68 -0.34
CA SER A 209 20.70 -1.22 -1.27
C SER A 209 21.33 -2.05 -2.39
N GLU A 210 22.42 -1.56 -2.98
CA GLU A 210 23.11 -2.25 -4.09
C GLU A 210 23.67 -3.62 -3.71
N GLU A 211 24.11 -3.80 -2.45
CA GLU A 211 24.59 -5.10 -1.97
C GLU A 211 23.43 -6.07 -1.77
N ASN A 212 22.31 -5.58 -1.23
CA ASN A 212 21.09 -6.37 -1.08
C ASN A 212 20.55 -6.84 -2.44
N ASP A 213 20.53 -5.96 -3.45
CA ASP A 213 20.08 -6.30 -4.79
C ASP A 213 20.95 -7.41 -5.41
N ARG A 214 22.28 -7.32 -5.23
CA ARG A 214 23.23 -8.37 -5.62
C ARG A 214 22.98 -9.69 -4.89
N ASN A 215 22.66 -9.63 -3.60
CA ASN A 215 22.36 -10.82 -2.82
C ASN A 215 21.09 -11.51 -3.32
N ILE A 216 20.06 -10.75 -3.69
CA ILE A 216 18.82 -11.26 -4.28
C ILE A 216 19.10 -12.00 -5.59
N VAL A 217 19.80 -11.37 -6.53
CA VAL A 217 20.12 -11.97 -7.84
C VAL A 217 20.97 -13.22 -7.69
N ARG A 218 22.00 -13.19 -6.82
CA ARG A 218 22.84 -14.36 -6.54
C ARG A 218 22.07 -15.52 -5.91
N ALA A 219 21.14 -15.22 -5.00
CA ALA A 219 20.30 -16.25 -4.37
C ALA A 219 19.45 -16.99 -5.43
N LEU A 220 18.86 -16.24 -6.37
CA LEU A 220 18.06 -16.81 -7.45
C LEU A 220 18.90 -17.61 -8.45
N ARG A 221 20.09 -17.13 -8.81
CA ARG A 221 21.04 -17.89 -9.65
C ARG A 221 21.44 -19.21 -9.00
N LYS A 222 21.76 -19.19 -7.71
CA LYS A 222 22.05 -20.40 -6.94
C LYS A 222 20.85 -21.37 -6.92
N PHE A 223 19.64 -20.85 -6.75
CA PHE A 223 18.43 -21.67 -6.82
C PHE A 223 18.25 -22.33 -8.20
N GLU A 224 18.56 -21.62 -9.29
CA GLU A 224 18.54 -22.18 -10.65
C GLU A 224 19.57 -23.31 -10.85
N GLU A 225 20.75 -23.20 -10.25
CA GLU A 225 21.80 -24.22 -10.35
C GLU A 225 21.47 -25.48 -9.53
N GLU A 226 20.89 -25.29 -8.34
CA GLU A 226 20.56 -26.37 -7.42
C GLU A 226 19.28 -27.12 -7.80
N ARG A 227 18.39 -26.49 -8.57
CA ARG A 227 17.10 -27.08 -8.95
C ARG A 227 16.89 -27.06 -10.44
N TYR A 228 16.22 -28.08 -10.97
CA TYR A 228 15.71 -28.06 -12.35
C TYR A 228 14.46 -27.15 -12.45
N ALA A 229 14.60 -25.88 -12.07
CA ALA A 229 13.59 -24.83 -12.08
C ALA A 229 14.11 -23.53 -12.71
N LEU A 230 13.25 -22.74 -13.36
CA LEU A 230 13.55 -21.42 -13.90
C LEU A 230 13.05 -20.34 -12.92
N PRO A 231 13.92 -19.69 -12.13
CA PRO A 231 13.55 -18.48 -11.43
C PRO A 231 13.50 -17.31 -12.40
N VAL A 232 12.46 -16.50 -12.29
CA VAL A 232 12.27 -15.26 -13.05
C VAL A 232 12.13 -14.14 -12.05
N LEU A 233 13.09 -13.22 -12.01
CA LEU A 233 12.97 -12.06 -11.12
C LEU A 233 11.94 -11.08 -11.68
N LEU A 234 10.98 -10.71 -10.85
CA LEU A 234 9.99 -9.69 -11.12
C LEU A 234 10.42 -8.41 -10.40
N THR A 235 10.58 -7.31 -11.13
CA THR A 235 11.00 -6.03 -10.54
C THR A 235 10.38 -4.83 -11.26
N ALA A 236 10.25 -3.71 -10.55
CA ALA A 236 9.90 -2.39 -11.11
C ALA A 236 11.07 -1.39 -10.96
N ASP A 237 12.27 -1.90 -10.68
CA ASP A 237 13.51 -1.15 -10.56
C ASP A 237 14.42 -1.45 -11.76
N ILE A 238 14.86 -0.40 -12.44
CA ILE A 238 15.73 -0.51 -13.62
C ILE A 238 17.12 -1.00 -13.23
N TYR A 239 17.62 -0.64 -12.05
CA TYR A 239 18.93 -1.09 -11.58
C TYR A 239 18.93 -2.61 -11.34
N MET A 240 17.85 -3.12 -10.77
CA MET A 240 17.66 -4.56 -10.57
C MET A 240 17.58 -5.32 -11.90
N ALA A 241 16.91 -4.74 -12.91
CA ALA A 241 16.86 -5.30 -14.26
C ALA A 241 18.24 -5.34 -14.93
N ASP A 242 19.02 -4.27 -14.83
CA ASP A 242 20.39 -4.19 -15.35
C ASP A 242 21.29 -5.24 -14.69
N LEU A 243 21.14 -5.45 -13.38
CA LEU A 243 21.87 -6.47 -12.64
C LEU A 243 21.51 -7.89 -13.08
N CYS A 244 20.22 -8.18 -13.31
CA CYS A 244 19.79 -9.48 -13.84
C CYS A 244 20.37 -9.74 -15.23
N MET A 245 20.39 -8.72 -16.09
CA MET A 245 20.99 -8.81 -17.42
C MET A 245 22.48 -9.12 -17.33
N ALA A 246 23.21 -8.46 -16.43
CA ALA A 246 24.65 -8.68 -16.23
C ALA A 246 24.96 -10.09 -15.71
N GLU A 247 24.12 -10.63 -14.82
CA GLU A 247 24.30 -11.95 -14.20
C GLU A 247 23.63 -13.10 -14.99
N GLY A 248 22.99 -12.79 -16.12
CA GLY A 248 22.28 -13.77 -16.95
C GLY A 248 21.11 -14.45 -16.21
N LEU A 249 20.41 -13.72 -15.35
CA LEU A 249 19.19 -14.19 -14.67
C LEU A 249 17.97 -13.80 -15.51
N GLU A 250 17.02 -14.72 -15.72
CA GLU A 250 15.75 -14.40 -16.37
C GLU A 250 14.96 -13.41 -15.51
N TYR A 251 14.38 -12.37 -16.13
CA TYR A 251 13.67 -11.32 -15.41
C TYR A 251 12.52 -10.73 -16.21
N PHE A 252 11.59 -10.08 -15.51
CA PHE A 252 10.58 -9.23 -16.09
C PHE A 252 10.58 -7.88 -15.38
N TYR A 253 10.85 -6.83 -16.15
CA TYR A 253 10.81 -5.46 -15.69
C TYR A 253 9.42 -4.85 -15.92
N PHE A 254 8.79 -4.34 -14.87
CA PHE A 254 7.47 -3.73 -14.91
C PHE A 254 7.56 -2.21 -15.10
N ASP A 255 6.89 -1.73 -16.15
CA ASP A 255 6.80 -0.30 -16.45
C ASP A 255 5.70 0.37 -15.62
N ARG A 256 6.08 1.30 -14.77
CA ARG A 256 5.13 2.13 -14.01
C ARG A 256 4.57 3.25 -14.90
N PRO A 257 3.26 3.56 -14.82
CA PRO A 257 2.70 4.67 -15.55
C PRO A 257 3.26 5.99 -15.00
N TYR A 258 3.65 6.88 -15.91
CA TYR A 258 4.22 8.19 -15.54
C TYR A 258 3.21 9.08 -14.80
N ARG A 259 1.94 8.97 -15.17
CA ARG A 259 0.81 9.70 -14.56
C ARG A 259 -0.32 8.72 -14.27
N LEU A 260 -1.02 8.99 -13.18
CA LEU A 260 -2.31 8.38 -12.93
C LEU A 260 -3.37 9.10 -13.78
N GLU A 261 -4.27 8.31 -14.35
CA GLU A 261 -5.38 8.83 -15.16
C GLU A 261 -6.72 8.58 -14.46
N THR A 262 -7.73 9.33 -14.89
CA THR A 262 -9.13 9.06 -14.48
C THR A 262 -9.47 7.63 -14.88
N THR A 263 -10.00 6.86 -13.95
CA THR A 263 -10.25 5.42 -14.15
C THR A 263 -11.50 4.98 -13.42
N THR A 264 -11.91 3.74 -13.65
CA THR A 264 -12.99 3.09 -12.89
C THR A 264 -12.41 1.98 -12.02
N CYS A 265 -13.07 1.71 -10.90
CA CYS A 265 -12.66 0.65 -9.99
C CYS A 265 -13.87 -0.04 -9.36
N THR A 266 -13.65 -1.26 -8.87
CA THR A 266 -14.67 -2.00 -8.12
C THR A 266 -14.80 -1.44 -6.69
N VAL A 267 -15.94 -1.70 -6.05
CA VAL A 267 -16.15 -1.32 -4.65
C VAL A 267 -15.04 -1.83 -3.71
N PRO A 268 -14.61 -3.12 -3.76
CA PRO A 268 -13.52 -3.60 -2.92
C PRO A 268 -12.17 -2.90 -3.19
N ALA A 269 -11.86 -2.61 -4.46
CA ALA A 269 -10.63 -1.90 -4.81
C ALA A 269 -10.64 -0.47 -4.26
N PHE A 270 -11.77 0.23 -4.37
CA PHE A 270 -11.91 1.57 -3.81
C PHE A 270 -11.82 1.59 -2.29
N ARG A 271 -12.47 0.64 -1.61
CA ARG A 271 -12.39 0.48 -0.15
C ARG A 271 -10.94 0.26 0.30
N ARG A 272 -10.22 -0.63 -0.39
CA ARG A 272 -8.78 -0.88 -0.14
C ARG A 272 -7.94 0.37 -0.40
N LEU A 273 -8.26 1.15 -1.44
CA LEU A 273 -7.58 2.43 -1.69
C LEU A 273 -7.78 3.39 -0.52
N LEU A 274 -9.01 3.59 -0.05
CA LEU A 274 -9.28 4.50 1.06
C LEU A 274 -8.57 4.07 2.35
N PHE A 275 -8.57 2.77 2.65
CA PHE A 275 -7.78 2.20 3.74
C PHE A 275 -6.29 2.48 3.57
N ASN A 276 -5.72 2.20 2.38
CA ASN A 276 -4.30 2.41 2.10
C ASN A 276 -3.91 3.89 2.23
N LEU A 277 -4.75 4.80 1.73
CA LEU A 277 -4.53 6.24 1.86
C LEU A 277 -4.53 6.66 3.34
N ALA A 278 -5.55 6.27 4.11
CA ALA A 278 -5.62 6.57 5.55
C ALA A 278 -4.42 5.99 6.32
N ALA A 279 -4.00 4.78 5.98
CA ALA A 279 -2.88 4.10 6.63
C ALA A 279 -1.52 4.70 6.29
N VAL A 280 -1.25 4.95 5.01
CA VAL A 280 0.04 5.49 4.54
C VAL A 280 0.17 6.98 4.88
N PHE A 281 -0.90 7.76 4.72
CA PHE A 281 -0.90 9.19 5.03
C PHE A 281 -1.05 9.43 6.54
N GLY A 282 -1.56 8.42 7.27
CA GLY A 282 -1.83 8.43 8.72
C GLY A 282 -3.25 8.83 9.03
N PHE A 283 -3.74 9.82 8.29
CA PHE A 283 -5.13 10.20 8.26
C PHE A 283 -5.47 10.84 6.93
N VAL A 284 -6.76 10.80 6.57
CA VAL A 284 -7.33 11.50 5.42
C VAL A 284 -8.69 12.07 5.79
N GLY A 285 -9.05 13.19 5.18
CA GLY A 285 -10.40 13.73 5.21
C GLY A 285 -11.28 13.02 4.17
N CYS A 286 -12.55 12.80 4.52
CA CYS A 286 -13.56 12.21 3.65
C CYS A 286 -14.92 12.83 3.96
N ASN A 287 -15.41 13.77 3.13
CA ASN A 287 -16.75 14.39 3.27
C ASN A 287 -17.13 14.87 4.70
N GLY A 288 -16.20 15.43 5.48
CA GLY A 288 -16.46 15.87 6.87
C GLY A 288 -16.19 14.80 7.94
N PHE A 289 -15.68 13.64 7.54
CA PHE A 289 -15.08 12.64 8.42
C PHE A 289 -13.55 12.72 8.33
N THR A 290 -12.86 12.40 9.43
CA THR A 290 -11.43 12.10 9.38
C THR A 290 -11.20 10.63 9.65
N ILE A 291 -10.53 9.94 8.72
CA ILE A 291 -10.21 8.52 8.82
C ILE A 291 -8.73 8.39 9.15
N PHE A 292 -8.41 7.90 10.34
CA PHE A 292 -7.05 7.66 10.81
C PHE A 292 -6.68 6.19 10.60
N GLY A 293 -5.60 5.94 9.86
CA GLY A 293 -4.96 4.63 9.81
C GLY A 293 -3.86 4.45 10.85
N GLU A 294 -3.33 5.53 11.42
CA GLU A 294 -2.49 5.52 12.62
C GLU A 294 -3.01 6.56 13.61
N TYR A 295 -3.20 6.16 14.87
CA TYR A 295 -3.77 7.02 15.90
C TYR A 295 -3.36 6.61 17.32
N GLY A 296 -3.49 7.53 18.27
CA GLY A 296 -3.21 7.32 19.69
C GLY A 296 -4.00 6.15 20.26
N GLY A 297 -3.34 5.23 20.97
CA GLY A 297 -4.00 4.04 21.52
C GLY A 297 -4.24 2.88 20.53
N LYS A 298 -4.00 3.04 19.22
CA LYS A 298 -3.99 1.92 18.27
C LYS A 298 -3.02 0.82 18.71
N GLY A 299 -3.51 -0.43 18.73
CA GLY A 299 -2.76 -1.63 19.09
C GLY A 299 -1.86 -2.14 17.95
N ASN A 300 -1.68 -3.46 17.92
CA ASN A 300 -0.89 -4.13 16.87
C ASN A 300 -1.74 -4.61 15.67
N ASP A 301 -3.06 -4.43 15.74
CA ASP A 301 -3.95 -4.76 14.62
C ASP A 301 -3.79 -3.72 13.52
N LEU A 302 -3.29 -4.18 12.36
CA LEU A 302 -3.06 -3.31 11.21
C LEU A 302 -4.36 -3.01 10.46
N ASP A 303 -5.41 -3.81 10.64
CA ASP A 303 -6.66 -3.62 9.89
C ASP A 303 -7.63 -2.65 10.58
N GLU A 304 -7.30 -2.17 11.78
CA GLU A 304 -8.08 -1.15 12.49
C GLU A 304 -7.91 0.26 11.91
N LEU A 305 -9.02 0.98 11.79
CA LEU A 305 -9.09 2.40 11.50
C LEU A 305 -9.86 3.10 12.61
N LYS A 306 -9.55 4.37 12.85
CA LYS A 306 -10.38 5.25 13.67
C LYS A 306 -11.05 6.28 12.79
N VAL A 307 -12.37 6.37 12.85
CA VAL A 307 -13.15 7.42 12.17
C VAL A 307 -13.59 8.45 13.19
N ARG A 308 -13.24 9.71 12.96
CA ARG A 308 -13.66 10.86 13.74
C ARG A 308 -14.77 11.60 13.01
N PHE A 309 -15.84 11.87 13.75
CA PHE A 309 -17.03 12.55 13.26
C PHE A 309 -17.10 13.97 13.81
N GLU A 310 -17.35 14.92 12.92
CA GLU A 310 -17.65 16.31 13.28
C GLU A 310 -19.08 16.44 13.85
N ASP A 311 -20.02 15.65 13.32
CA ASP A 311 -21.45 15.69 13.68
C ASP A 311 -21.89 14.48 14.54
N ASP A 312 -22.63 14.77 15.62
CA ASP A 312 -23.08 13.75 16.60
C ASP A 312 -24.25 12.91 16.06
N GLU A 313 -25.11 13.47 15.23
CA GLU A 313 -26.22 12.74 14.62
C GLU A 313 -25.69 11.67 13.66
N THR A 314 -24.73 12.06 12.81
CA THR A 314 -24.04 11.16 11.88
C THR A 314 -23.27 10.07 12.61
N TYR A 315 -22.56 10.42 13.70
CA TYR A 315 -21.90 9.43 14.55
C TYR A 315 -22.88 8.38 15.09
N ARG A 316 -24.04 8.80 15.63
CA ARG A 316 -25.05 7.89 16.17
C ARG A 316 -25.70 7.04 15.08
N ALA A 317 -25.97 7.61 13.92
CA ALA A 317 -26.51 6.86 12.78
C ALA A 317 -25.55 5.77 12.32
N PHE A 318 -24.28 6.14 12.11
CA PHE A 318 -23.21 5.22 11.76
C PHE A 318 -23.02 4.12 12.81
N GLY A 319 -22.99 4.49 14.10
CA GLY A 319 -22.82 3.54 15.20
C GLY A 319 -23.92 2.46 15.25
N ARG A 320 -25.17 2.84 14.97
CA ARG A 320 -26.29 1.87 14.87
C ARG A 320 -26.10 0.90 13.71
N GLU A 321 -25.75 1.40 12.52
CA GLU A 321 -25.54 0.55 11.35
C GLU A 321 -24.35 -0.40 11.55
N LEU A 322 -23.26 0.11 12.12
CA LEU A 322 -22.08 -0.68 12.49
C LEU A 322 -22.42 -1.83 13.45
N GLU A 323 -23.20 -1.54 14.50
CA GLU A 323 -23.63 -2.56 15.45
C GLU A 323 -24.48 -3.65 14.77
N ILE A 324 -25.44 -3.25 13.93
CA ILE A 324 -26.28 -4.18 13.17
C ILE A 324 -25.41 -5.05 12.26
N CYS A 325 -24.50 -4.47 11.48
CA CYS A 325 -23.61 -5.20 10.58
C CYS A 325 -22.72 -6.20 11.35
N ARG A 326 -22.18 -5.82 12.50
CA ARG A 326 -21.37 -6.72 13.35
C ARG A 326 -22.20 -7.88 13.91
N GLN A 327 -23.44 -7.62 14.33
CA GLN A 327 -24.36 -8.66 14.81
C GLN A 327 -24.72 -9.64 13.69
N LEU A 328 -25.00 -9.14 12.47
CA LEU A 328 -25.27 -9.99 11.31
C LEU A 328 -24.05 -10.85 10.93
N ALA A 329 -22.85 -10.26 10.91
CA ALA A 329 -21.62 -10.99 10.65
C ALA A 329 -21.36 -12.09 11.69
N ALA A 330 -21.63 -11.83 12.98
CA ALA A 330 -21.52 -12.83 14.05
C ALA A 330 -22.50 -14.00 13.89
N LEU A 331 -23.61 -13.80 13.18
CA LEU A 331 -24.57 -14.85 12.82
C LEU A 331 -24.18 -15.62 11.53
N GLY A 332 -23.03 -15.30 10.92
CA GLY A 332 -22.56 -15.89 9.67
C GLY A 332 -23.23 -15.32 8.42
N ILE A 333 -23.96 -14.20 8.54
CA ILE A 333 -24.56 -13.51 7.41
C ILE A 333 -23.55 -12.47 6.93
N THR A 334 -22.77 -12.84 5.91
CA THR A 334 -21.82 -11.93 5.24
C THR A 334 -22.40 -11.49 3.89
N GLY A 335 -22.54 -10.18 3.70
CA GLY A 335 -23.00 -9.54 2.46
C GLY A 335 -21.87 -8.99 1.61
#